data_AF-A0A496AMY6-F1
#
_entry.id   AF-A0A496AMY6-F1
#
_cell.length_a   1.000
_cell.length_b   1.000
_cell.length_c   1.000
_cell.angle_alpha   90.00
_cell.angle_beta   90.00
_cell.angle_gamma   90.00
#
_symmetry.space_group_name_H-M   'P 1'
#
loop_
_entity.id
_entity.type
_entity.pdbx_description
1 polymer ?
#
loop_
_entity_poly.entity_id
_entity_poly.type
_entity_poly.pdbx_seq_one_letter_code
_entity_poly.pdbx_strand_id
1 'polypeptide(L)'
;MANGITRFFKAIWYSLTGRAHEQADKLMENPEAVRGAYEDIIRDKQGNIQRYKQAIGQLIALCEQKNLSVKKLTDEVEDLEKKKAGAIAKAKSTATELQQAGTPEEEIKQHPEYTRCVAAYNDFHSTLDEKNARIDELEADIERAQEDIESHKLQITTLHRDLEKIKTEQSEAVADLITAREQEEVADMLSGISMDGTSAELTRMREIREKAKGRSKVAQELAGTDSKAEEEEFLTAAQEASSSQEFDSLIFGAQQTDAPVETDTATTEEKKTDSELPI
;
A
#
# COMPACT_ATOMS: atom_id res chain seq x y z
N MET A 1 15.41 3.11 16.74
CA MET A 1 16.06 3.22 15.41
C MET A 1 15.31 4.11 14.40
N ALA A 2 14.15 4.70 14.76
CA ALA A 2 13.24 5.43 13.86
C ALA A 2 13.85 6.56 12.98
N ASN A 3 14.94 7.21 13.41
CA ASN A 3 15.53 8.36 12.70
C ASN A 3 16.20 8.01 11.36
N GLY A 4 16.37 6.72 11.03
CA GLY A 4 16.86 6.25 9.73
C GLY A 4 15.75 6.19 8.68
N ILE A 5 14.71 5.41 8.96
CA ILE A 5 13.57 5.15 8.06
C ILE A 5 12.87 6.46 7.71
N THR A 6 12.55 7.28 8.70
CA THR A 6 11.91 8.59 8.51
C THR A 6 12.72 9.52 7.61
N ARG A 7 14.06 9.53 7.71
CA ARG A 7 14.93 10.33 6.82
C ARG A 7 14.93 9.78 5.39
N PHE A 8 14.99 8.48 5.21
CA PHE A 8 15.01 7.85 3.89
C PHE A 8 13.67 8.06 3.17
N PHE A 9 12.56 7.82 3.86
CA PHE A 9 11.21 8.05 3.35
C PHE A 9 10.95 9.53 3.06
N LYS A 10 11.36 10.45 3.96
CA LYS A 10 11.20 11.90 3.72
C LYS A 10 12.04 12.38 2.54
N ALA A 11 13.24 11.84 2.31
CA ALA A 11 14.03 12.13 1.11
C ALA A 11 13.37 11.63 -0.19
N ILE A 12 12.81 10.42 -0.19
CA ILE A 12 12.05 9.88 -1.33
C ILE A 12 10.80 10.75 -1.59
N TRP A 13 10.03 11.09 -0.55
CA TRP A 13 8.83 11.91 -0.64
C TRP A 13 9.11 13.33 -1.14
N TYR A 14 10.23 13.94 -0.72
CA TYR A 14 10.70 15.23 -1.26
C TYR A 14 10.97 15.16 -2.77
N SER A 15 11.53 14.05 -3.27
CA SER A 15 11.78 13.87 -4.70
C SER A 15 10.51 13.65 -5.53
N LEU A 16 9.46 13.09 -4.91
CA LEU A 16 8.19 12.77 -5.55
C LEU A 16 7.21 13.95 -5.60
N THR A 17 7.14 14.75 -4.53
CA THR A 17 6.13 15.81 -4.38
C THR A 17 6.62 17.21 -4.70
N GLY A 18 7.92 17.50 -4.55
CA GLY A 18 8.55 18.78 -4.88
C GLY A 18 8.12 20.00 -4.04
N ARG A 19 6.94 19.99 -3.39
CA ARG A 19 6.43 21.05 -2.50
C ARG A 19 5.43 20.51 -1.46
N ALA A 20 5.79 20.53 -0.18
CA ALA A 20 4.96 20.97 0.97
C ALA A 20 5.64 20.61 2.30
N HIS A 21 5.56 21.51 3.29
CA HIS A 21 5.81 21.20 4.71
C HIS A 21 4.48 21.14 5.48
N GLU A 22 4.55 20.69 6.75
CA GLU A 22 3.44 20.51 7.70
C GLU A 22 2.36 19.48 7.29
N GLN A 23 1.73 19.60 6.12
CA GLN A 23 0.73 18.61 5.67
C GLN A 23 1.34 17.23 5.41
N ALA A 24 2.59 17.18 4.95
CA ALA A 24 3.30 15.91 4.73
C ALA A 24 3.55 15.15 6.05
N ASP A 25 3.80 15.85 7.15
CA ASP A 25 4.13 15.24 8.43
C ASP A 25 2.90 14.56 9.06
N LYS A 26 1.73 15.22 9.04
CA LYS A 26 0.45 14.60 9.44
C LYS A 26 -0.03 13.48 8.52
N LEU A 27 0.47 13.44 7.27
CA LEU A 27 0.20 12.35 6.34
C LEU A 27 1.10 11.14 6.60
N MET A 28 2.32 11.37 7.10
CA MET A 28 3.26 10.32 7.54
C MET A 28 2.87 9.66 8.87
N GLU A 29 1.85 10.17 9.56
CA GLU A 29 1.22 9.59 10.76
C GLU A 29 0.05 8.63 10.41
N ASN A 30 -0.27 8.43 9.12
CA ASN A 30 -1.37 7.56 8.67
C ASN A 30 -0.84 6.31 7.92
N PRO A 31 -1.15 5.08 8.37
CA PRO A 31 -0.59 3.86 7.76
C PRO A 31 -1.03 3.66 6.31
N GLU A 32 -2.28 3.97 5.95
CA GLU A 32 -2.77 3.81 4.58
C GLU A 32 -2.21 4.86 3.62
N ALA A 33 -1.85 6.05 4.11
CA ALA A 33 -1.20 7.07 3.29
C ALA A 33 0.29 6.75 3.04
N VAL A 34 1.00 6.26 4.06
CA VAL A 34 2.37 5.72 3.91
C VAL A 34 2.36 4.52 2.97
N ARG A 35 1.40 3.60 3.13
CA ARG A 35 1.18 2.48 2.22
C ARG A 35 1.00 2.95 0.78
N GLY A 36 0.06 3.86 0.52
CA GLY A 36 -0.24 4.37 -0.82
C GLY A 36 0.97 5.01 -1.50
N ALA A 37 1.75 5.79 -0.75
CA ALA A 37 3.01 6.36 -1.24
C ALA A 37 4.02 5.28 -1.69
N TYR A 38 4.16 4.19 -0.91
CA TYR A 38 4.96 3.03 -1.32
C TYR A 38 4.37 2.31 -2.55
N GLU A 39 3.04 2.15 -2.64
CA GLU A 39 2.39 1.53 -3.82
C GLU A 39 2.62 2.34 -5.10
N ASP A 40 2.62 3.68 -5.03
CA ASP A 40 2.96 4.57 -6.14
C ASP A 40 4.44 4.42 -6.55
N ILE A 41 5.38 4.42 -5.59
CA ILE A 41 6.82 4.18 -5.83
C ILE A 41 7.06 2.82 -6.50
N ILE A 42 6.36 1.78 -6.04
CA ILE A 42 6.43 0.42 -6.60
C ILE A 42 5.88 0.42 -8.03
N ARG A 43 4.73 1.08 -8.29
CA ARG A 43 4.12 1.18 -9.62
C ARG A 43 5.04 1.89 -10.62
N ASP A 44 5.68 2.99 -10.20
CA ASP A 44 6.62 3.72 -11.04
C ASP A 44 7.90 2.93 -11.32
N LYS A 45 8.45 2.23 -10.32
CA LYS A 45 9.59 1.32 -10.51
C LYS A 45 9.25 0.14 -11.43
N GLN A 46 8.05 -0.43 -11.30
CA GLN A 46 7.53 -1.44 -12.25
C GLN A 46 7.44 -0.87 -13.66
N GLY A 47 6.86 0.32 -13.85
CA GLY A 47 6.77 1.00 -15.13
C GLY A 47 8.13 1.28 -15.77
N ASN A 48 9.10 1.74 -14.97
CA ASN A 48 10.48 1.96 -15.40
C ASN A 48 11.16 0.66 -15.84
N ILE A 49 11.02 -0.44 -15.08
CA ILE A 49 11.56 -1.75 -15.46
C ILE A 49 10.96 -2.26 -16.77
N GLN A 50 9.65 -2.08 -17.01
CA GLN A 50 9.04 -2.50 -18.28
C GLN A 50 9.51 -1.64 -19.46
N ARG A 51 9.65 -0.31 -19.27
CA ARG A 51 10.26 0.58 -20.28
C ARG A 51 11.70 0.15 -20.62
N TYR A 52 12.50 -0.20 -19.61
CA TYR A 52 13.85 -0.75 -19.79
C TYR A 52 13.87 -2.07 -20.57
N LYS A 53 12.97 -3.01 -20.23
CA LYS A 53 12.83 -4.29 -20.97
C LYS A 53 12.45 -4.06 -22.44
N GLN A 54 11.56 -3.12 -22.71
CA GLN A 54 11.17 -2.76 -24.08
C GLN A 54 12.35 -2.16 -24.87
N ALA A 55 13.13 -1.27 -24.25
CA ALA A 55 14.32 -0.69 -24.88
C ALA A 55 15.39 -1.75 -25.19
N ILE A 56 15.68 -2.67 -24.27
CA ILE A 56 16.60 -3.80 -24.54
C ILE A 56 16.05 -4.68 -25.68
N GLY A 57 14.74 -4.95 -25.71
CA GLY A 57 14.12 -5.71 -26.80
C GLY A 57 14.29 -5.05 -28.18
N GLN A 58 14.22 -3.71 -28.24
CA GLN A 58 14.47 -2.94 -29.45
C GLN A 58 15.96 -2.98 -29.86
N LEU A 59 16.89 -2.92 -28.91
CA LEU A 59 18.33 -3.08 -29.18
C LEU A 59 18.66 -4.50 -29.69
N ILE A 60 18.08 -5.55 -29.09
CA ILE A 60 18.24 -6.94 -29.56
C ILE A 60 17.73 -7.08 -31.00
N ALA A 61 16.53 -6.58 -31.32
CA ALA A 61 15.99 -6.63 -32.68
C ALA A 61 16.86 -5.86 -33.70
N LEU A 62 17.47 -4.73 -33.29
CA LEU A 62 18.43 -4.00 -34.12
C LEU A 62 19.72 -4.81 -34.36
N CYS A 63 20.24 -5.49 -33.32
CA CYS A 63 21.38 -6.41 -33.45
C CYS A 63 21.05 -7.59 -34.38
N GLU A 64 19.85 -8.17 -34.31
CA GLU A 64 19.39 -9.21 -35.22
C GLU A 64 19.31 -8.71 -36.67
N GLN A 65 18.76 -7.50 -36.89
CA GLN A 65 18.73 -6.87 -38.22
C GLN A 65 20.15 -6.61 -38.77
N LYS A 66 21.09 -6.16 -37.93
CA LYS A 66 22.50 -6.01 -38.30
C LYS A 66 23.13 -7.36 -38.65
N ASN A 67 22.90 -8.42 -37.85
CA ASN A 67 23.39 -9.77 -38.12
C ASN A 67 22.86 -10.34 -39.46
N LEU A 68 21.59 -10.10 -39.80
CA LEU A 68 21.04 -10.47 -41.11
C LEU A 68 21.70 -9.66 -42.26
N SER A 69 22.05 -8.40 -42.00
CA SER A 69 22.75 -7.56 -42.97
C SER A 69 24.20 -8.01 -43.19
N VAL A 70 24.92 -8.39 -42.12
CA VAL A 70 26.26 -9.00 -42.18
C VAL A 70 26.22 -10.25 -43.04
N LYS A 71 25.36 -11.23 -42.72
CA LYS A 71 25.25 -12.50 -43.47
C LYS A 71 25.02 -12.27 -44.96
N LYS A 72 24.10 -11.37 -45.33
CA LYS A 72 23.84 -11.01 -46.73
C LYS A 72 25.06 -10.36 -47.41
N LEU A 73 25.85 -9.57 -46.69
CA LEU A 73 27.11 -9.03 -47.21
C LEU A 73 28.17 -10.13 -47.36
N THR A 74 28.26 -11.09 -46.43
CA THR A 74 29.14 -12.26 -46.54
C THR A 74 28.82 -13.09 -47.78
N ASP A 75 27.53 -13.37 -48.02
CA ASP A 75 27.06 -14.06 -49.23
C ASP A 75 27.48 -13.29 -50.50
N GLU A 76 27.30 -11.96 -50.51
CA GLU A 76 27.70 -11.08 -51.63
C GLU A 76 29.22 -11.01 -51.83
N VAL A 77 30.02 -11.14 -50.77
CA VAL A 77 31.48 -11.19 -50.81
C VAL A 77 31.97 -12.51 -51.40
N GLU A 78 31.46 -13.66 -50.94
CA GLU A 78 31.80 -14.98 -51.53
C GLU A 78 31.46 -15.00 -53.03
N ASP A 79 30.35 -14.36 -53.40
CA ASP A 79 29.92 -14.22 -54.79
C ASP A 79 30.76 -13.22 -55.60
N LEU A 80 31.43 -12.26 -54.97
CA LEU A 80 32.40 -11.37 -55.60
C LEU A 80 33.77 -12.04 -55.73
N GLU A 81 34.21 -12.85 -54.77
CA GLU A 81 35.43 -13.65 -54.87
C GLU A 81 35.38 -14.61 -56.06
N LYS A 82 34.25 -15.31 -56.25
CA LYS A 82 34.01 -16.17 -57.44
C LYS A 82 34.13 -15.38 -58.74
N LYS A 83 33.56 -14.16 -58.79
CA LYS A 83 33.62 -13.28 -59.99
C LYS A 83 35.03 -12.74 -60.23
N LYS A 84 35.76 -12.34 -59.18
CA LYS A 84 37.16 -11.92 -59.19
C LYS A 84 38.08 -13.03 -59.68
N ALA A 85 37.90 -14.27 -59.19
CA ALA A 85 38.61 -15.46 -59.67
C ALA A 85 38.27 -15.80 -61.13
N GLY A 86 36.99 -15.70 -61.53
CA GLY A 86 36.55 -15.89 -62.92
C GLY A 86 37.17 -14.87 -63.89
N ALA A 87 37.27 -13.60 -63.49
CA ALA A 87 37.95 -12.56 -64.28
C ALA A 87 39.44 -12.88 -64.49
N ILE A 88 40.15 -13.33 -63.45
CA ILE A 88 41.54 -13.79 -63.57
C ILE A 88 41.64 -15.00 -64.52
N ALA A 89 40.75 -15.99 -64.37
CA ALA A 89 40.77 -17.20 -65.19
C ALA A 89 40.56 -16.87 -66.68
N LYS A 90 39.60 -16.00 -67.00
CA LYS A 90 39.38 -15.55 -68.39
C LYS A 90 40.57 -14.74 -68.92
N ALA A 91 41.11 -13.80 -68.14
CA ALA A 91 42.29 -13.02 -68.53
C ALA A 91 43.49 -13.91 -68.89
N LYS A 92 43.71 -14.98 -68.10
CA LYS A 92 44.75 -16.00 -68.37
C LYS A 92 44.50 -16.78 -69.65
N SER A 93 43.25 -17.20 -69.91
CA SER A 93 42.88 -17.89 -71.16
C SER A 93 43.16 -17.00 -72.37
N THR A 94 42.59 -15.80 -72.40
CA THR A 94 42.78 -14.83 -73.50
C THR A 94 44.24 -14.46 -73.71
N ALA A 95 45.05 -14.28 -72.66
CA ALA A 95 46.48 -14.05 -72.80
C ALA A 95 47.22 -15.25 -73.39
N THR A 96 46.85 -16.48 -72.99
CA THR A 96 47.46 -17.72 -73.51
C THR A 96 47.10 -17.95 -74.98
N GLU A 97 45.84 -17.70 -75.36
CA GLU A 97 45.35 -17.78 -76.74
C GLU A 97 46.09 -16.81 -77.66
N LEU A 98 46.28 -15.55 -77.22
CA LEU A 98 47.01 -14.53 -77.98
C LEU A 98 48.52 -14.82 -78.06
N GLN A 99 49.14 -15.34 -77.00
CA GLN A 99 50.54 -15.80 -77.04
C GLN A 99 50.71 -16.96 -78.04
N GLN A 100 49.77 -17.90 -78.10
CA GLN A 100 49.78 -18.99 -79.09
C GLN A 100 49.55 -18.49 -80.53
N ALA A 101 48.81 -17.39 -80.70
CA ALA A 101 48.67 -16.68 -81.98
C ALA A 101 49.91 -15.85 -82.37
N GLY A 102 50.95 -15.78 -81.51
CA GLY A 102 52.19 -15.05 -81.76
C GLY A 102 52.14 -13.56 -81.41
N THR A 103 51.12 -13.09 -80.71
CA THR A 103 51.00 -11.68 -80.29
C THR A 103 52.03 -11.35 -79.20
N PRO A 104 52.80 -10.24 -79.32
CA PRO A 104 53.77 -9.82 -78.30
C PRO A 104 53.07 -9.32 -77.01
N GLU A 105 53.76 -9.41 -75.87
CA GLU A 105 53.16 -9.20 -74.55
C GLU A 105 52.63 -7.76 -74.34
N GLU A 106 53.28 -6.75 -74.91
CA GLU A 106 52.80 -5.36 -74.93
C GLU A 106 51.43 -5.20 -75.62
N GLU A 107 51.19 -5.89 -76.73
CA GLU A 107 49.93 -5.84 -77.46
C GLU A 107 48.83 -6.62 -76.73
N ILE A 108 49.16 -7.75 -76.09
CA ILE A 108 48.21 -8.52 -75.26
C ILE A 108 47.67 -7.67 -74.10
N LYS A 109 48.52 -6.87 -73.45
CA LYS A 109 48.11 -5.97 -72.35
C LYS A 109 47.14 -4.87 -72.81
N GLN A 110 47.17 -4.51 -74.09
CA GLN A 110 46.27 -3.55 -74.74
C GLN A 110 45.08 -4.21 -75.45
N HIS A 111 45.03 -5.55 -75.51
CA HIS A 111 43.97 -6.27 -76.21
C HIS A 111 42.61 -6.08 -75.50
N PRO A 112 41.53 -5.65 -76.19
CA PRO A 112 40.29 -5.21 -75.55
C PRO A 112 39.68 -6.20 -74.54
N GLU A 113 39.65 -7.50 -74.87
CA GLU A 113 39.10 -8.51 -73.95
C GLU A 113 40.01 -8.80 -72.75
N TYR A 114 41.34 -8.60 -72.85
CA TYR A 114 42.25 -8.69 -71.71
C TYR A 114 42.08 -7.49 -70.79
N THR A 115 42.13 -6.27 -71.35
CA THR A 115 41.91 -5.02 -70.59
C THR A 115 40.53 -5.01 -69.92
N ARG A 116 39.49 -5.55 -70.57
CA ARG A 116 38.15 -5.73 -69.99
C ARG A 116 38.13 -6.67 -68.78
N CYS A 117 38.90 -7.76 -68.81
CA CYS A 117 38.99 -8.67 -67.66
C CYS A 117 39.78 -8.04 -66.50
N VAL A 118 40.80 -7.23 -66.79
CA VAL A 118 41.54 -6.45 -65.79
C VAL A 118 40.65 -5.38 -65.15
N ALA A 119 39.86 -4.65 -65.94
CA ALA A 119 38.88 -3.69 -65.42
C ALA A 119 37.86 -4.36 -64.49
N ALA A 120 37.19 -5.42 -64.97
CA ALA A 120 36.23 -6.16 -64.14
C ALA A 120 36.85 -6.74 -62.86
N TYR A 121 38.11 -7.21 -62.91
CA TYR A 121 38.83 -7.64 -61.71
C TYR A 121 38.99 -6.50 -60.70
N ASN A 122 39.37 -5.29 -61.14
CA ASN A 122 39.52 -4.12 -60.28
C ASN A 122 38.16 -3.66 -59.72
N ASP A 123 37.12 -3.63 -60.54
CA ASP A 123 35.76 -3.26 -60.12
C ASP A 123 35.24 -4.21 -59.03
N PHE A 124 35.39 -5.52 -59.22
CA PHE A 124 35.03 -6.51 -58.20
C PHE A 124 35.93 -6.43 -56.96
N HIS A 125 37.19 -6.00 -57.09
CA HIS A 125 38.09 -5.81 -55.95
C HIS A 125 37.67 -4.62 -55.07
N SER A 126 37.41 -3.44 -55.65
CA SER A 126 36.92 -2.28 -54.89
C SER A 126 35.59 -2.62 -54.19
N THR A 127 34.65 -3.22 -54.94
CA THR A 127 33.35 -3.62 -54.41
C THR A 127 33.47 -4.64 -53.25
N LEU A 128 34.47 -5.52 -53.29
CA LEU A 128 34.74 -6.50 -52.23
C LEU A 128 35.35 -5.82 -50.99
N ASP A 129 36.33 -4.94 -51.19
CA ASP A 129 37.02 -4.24 -50.10
C ASP A 129 36.03 -3.31 -49.36
N GLU A 130 35.17 -2.60 -50.10
CA GLU A 130 34.06 -1.80 -49.57
C GLU A 130 33.06 -2.63 -48.74
N LYS A 131 32.76 -3.87 -49.16
CA LYS A 131 31.84 -4.76 -48.44
C LYS A 131 32.46 -5.37 -47.20
N ASN A 132 33.74 -5.74 -47.25
CA ASN A 132 34.46 -6.25 -46.09
C ASN A 132 34.57 -5.17 -45.01
N ALA A 133 34.99 -3.95 -45.37
CA ALA A 133 34.99 -2.83 -44.44
C ALA A 133 33.59 -2.58 -43.83
N ARG A 134 32.52 -2.76 -44.61
CA ARG A 134 31.14 -2.63 -44.12
C ARG A 134 30.66 -3.81 -43.26
N ILE A 135 31.24 -5.00 -43.42
CA ILE A 135 31.05 -6.12 -42.49
C ILE A 135 31.74 -5.79 -41.17
N ASP A 136 33.02 -5.40 -41.20
CA ASP A 136 33.82 -5.05 -40.02
C ASP A 136 33.13 -3.95 -39.17
N GLU A 137 32.63 -2.88 -39.82
CA GLU A 137 31.83 -1.83 -39.18
C GLU A 137 30.56 -2.36 -38.50
N LEU A 138 29.86 -3.31 -39.15
CA LEU A 138 28.60 -3.85 -38.62
C LEU A 138 28.85 -4.85 -37.49
N GLU A 139 29.92 -5.64 -37.53
CA GLU A 139 30.31 -6.55 -36.46
C GLU A 139 30.78 -5.77 -35.21
N ALA A 140 31.61 -4.73 -35.38
CA ALA A 140 31.99 -3.83 -34.28
C ALA A 140 30.82 -3.00 -33.71
N ASP A 141 29.77 -2.75 -34.50
CA ASP A 141 28.49 -2.21 -33.99
C ASP A 141 27.68 -3.24 -33.21
N ILE A 142 27.67 -4.52 -33.64
CA ILE A 142 26.96 -5.61 -32.97
C ILE A 142 27.60 -5.92 -31.62
N GLU A 143 28.94 -6.02 -31.56
CA GLU A 143 29.69 -6.35 -30.34
C GLU A 143 29.41 -5.32 -29.23
N ARG A 144 29.61 -4.02 -29.52
CA ARG A 144 29.34 -2.94 -28.57
C ARG A 144 27.89 -2.93 -28.08
N ALA A 145 26.93 -3.15 -28.98
CA ALA A 145 25.52 -3.22 -28.61
C ALA A 145 25.20 -4.46 -27.76
N GLN A 146 25.93 -5.58 -27.92
CA GLN A 146 25.81 -6.75 -27.04
C GLN A 146 26.36 -6.47 -25.63
N GLU A 147 27.49 -5.76 -25.51
CA GLU A 147 28.02 -5.31 -24.21
C GLU A 147 27.01 -4.42 -23.45
N ASP A 148 26.43 -3.42 -24.13
CA ASP A 148 25.37 -2.57 -23.58
C ASP A 148 24.13 -3.38 -23.16
N ILE A 149 23.72 -4.36 -23.97
CA ILE A 149 22.57 -5.24 -23.67
C ILE A 149 22.83 -6.07 -22.39
N GLU A 150 24.02 -6.65 -22.19
CA GLU A 150 24.34 -7.38 -20.96
C GLU A 150 24.46 -6.45 -19.74
N SER A 151 25.06 -5.28 -19.91
CA SER A 151 25.10 -4.23 -18.87
C SER A 151 23.69 -3.85 -18.41
N HIS A 152 22.76 -3.61 -19.34
CA HIS A 152 21.37 -3.29 -19.01
C HIS A 152 20.56 -4.48 -18.45
N LYS A 153 20.84 -5.73 -18.86
CA LYS A 153 20.25 -6.93 -18.22
C LYS A 153 20.66 -7.04 -16.75
N LEU A 154 21.92 -6.75 -16.42
CA LEU A 154 22.40 -6.71 -15.03
C LEU A 154 21.70 -5.58 -14.25
N GLN A 155 21.59 -4.37 -14.82
CA GLN A 155 20.88 -3.25 -14.21
C GLN A 155 19.41 -3.58 -13.90
N ILE A 156 18.69 -4.22 -14.83
CA ILE A 156 17.31 -4.69 -14.59
C ILE A 156 17.24 -5.69 -13.43
N THR A 157 18.24 -6.57 -13.30
CA THR A 157 18.31 -7.55 -12.20
C THR A 157 18.49 -6.85 -10.84
N THR A 158 19.28 -5.78 -10.77
CA THR A 158 19.38 -4.93 -9.57
C THR A 158 18.06 -4.20 -9.30
N LEU A 159 17.41 -3.62 -10.31
CA LEU A 159 16.13 -2.92 -10.15
C LEU A 159 15.00 -3.83 -9.63
N HIS A 160 14.99 -5.13 -9.96
CA HIS A 160 14.06 -6.10 -9.36
C HIS A 160 14.33 -6.31 -7.86
N ARG A 161 15.60 -6.47 -7.46
CA ARG A 161 15.99 -6.62 -6.04
C ARG A 161 15.65 -5.37 -5.23
N ASP A 162 15.87 -4.17 -5.79
CA ASP A 162 15.49 -2.91 -5.17
C ASP A 162 13.96 -2.81 -4.99
N LEU A 163 13.19 -3.27 -5.98
CA LEU A 163 11.73 -3.30 -5.93
C LEU A 163 11.20 -4.29 -4.88
N GLU A 164 11.82 -5.47 -4.77
CA GLU A 164 11.53 -6.44 -3.71
C GLU A 164 11.84 -5.88 -2.33
N LYS A 165 13.01 -5.26 -2.16
CA LYS A 165 13.42 -4.58 -0.91
C LYS A 165 12.42 -3.49 -0.49
N ILE A 166 11.94 -2.68 -1.43
CA ILE A 166 10.94 -1.62 -1.18
C ILE A 166 9.58 -2.20 -0.75
N LYS A 167 9.18 -3.38 -1.25
CA LYS A 167 7.95 -4.07 -0.78
C LYS A 167 8.08 -4.60 0.65
N THR A 168 9.26 -5.08 1.03
CA THR A 168 9.54 -5.47 2.41
C THR A 168 9.53 -4.24 3.32
N GLU A 169 10.24 -3.18 2.95
CA GLU A 169 10.25 -1.90 3.68
C GLU A 169 8.85 -1.29 3.84
N GLN A 170 8.00 -1.35 2.82
CA GLN A 170 6.59 -0.94 2.90
C GLN A 170 5.84 -1.72 3.99
N SER A 171 6.01 -3.04 4.01
CA SER A 171 5.30 -3.94 4.94
C SER A 171 5.76 -3.71 6.38
N GLU A 172 7.07 -3.55 6.58
CA GLU A 172 7.68 -3.22 7.88
C GLU A 172 7.23 -1.83 8.37
N ALA A 173 7.34 -0.79 7.53
CA ALA A 173 7.00 0.58 7.91
C ALA A 173 5.51 0.77 8.22
N VAL A 174 4.61 0.09 7.52
CA VAL A 174 3.17 0.12 7.83
C VAL A 174 2.86 -0.62 9.14
N ALA A 175 3.52 -1.76 9.40
CA ALA A 175 3.35 -2.50 10.66
C ALA A 175 3.89 -1.74 11.88
N ASP A 176 5.08 -1.13 11.77
CA ASP A 176 5.66 -0.26 12.81
C ASP A 176 4.72 0.91 13.15
N LEU A 177 4.10 1.53 12.13
CA LEU A 177 3.23 2.69 12.29
C LEU A 177 1.87 2.31 12.90
N ILE A 178 1.25 1.20 12.48
CA ILE A 178 0.06 0.65 13.15
C ILE A 178 0.37 0.35 14.63
N THR A 179 1.50 -0.29 14.91
CA THR A 179 1.93 -0.62 16.28
C THR A 179 2.15 0.63 17.13
N ALA A 180 2.75 1.68 16.57
CA ALA A 180 2.92 2.96 17.25
C ALA A 180 1.57 3.63 17.58
N ARG A 181 0.63 3.59 16.63
CA ARG A 181 -0.74 4.12 16.82
C ARG A 181 -1.51 3.37 17.89
N GLU A 182 -1.45 2.04 17.91
CA GLU A 182 -2.09 1.23 18.96
C GLU A 182 -1.50 1.55 20.36
N GLN A 183 -0.20 1.82 20.45
CA GLN A 183 0.45 2.24 21.70
C GLN A 183 0.03 3.65 22.13
N GLU A 184 -0.16 4.58 21.20
CA GLU A 184 -0.70 5.92 21.45
C GLU A 184 -2.14 5.85 21.95
N GLU A 185 -3.03 5.13 21.25
CA GLU A 185 -4.43 4.95 21.64
C GLU A 185 -4.57 4.26 23.03
N VAL A 186 -3.68 3.32 23.37
CA VAL A 186 -3.61 2.71 24.71
C VAL A 186 -3.11 3.70 25.78
N ALA A 187 -2.14 4.55 25.47
CA ALA A 187 -1.64 5.57 26.39
C ALA A 187 -2.69 6.65 26.67
N ASP A 188 -3.43 7.09 25.65
CA ASP A 188 -4.52 8.04 25.77
C ASP A 188 -5.70 7.46 26.56
N MET A 189 -6.07 6.19 26.32
CA MET A 189 -7.06 5.51 27.15
C MET A 189 -6.64 5.46 28.62
N LEU A 190 -5.38 5.13 28.92
CA LEU A 190 -4.85 5.11 30.29
C LEU A 190 -4.86 6.51 30.94
N SER A 191 -4.55 7.54 30.17
CA SER A 191 -4.58 8.96 30.60
C SER A 191 -6.01 9.43 30.88
N GLY A 192 -6.97 9.15 30.00
CA GLY A 192 -8.38 9.50 30.17
C GLY A 192 -9.02 8.79 31.37
N ILE A 193 -8.77 7.49 31.54
CA ILE A 193 -9.20 6.71 32.71
C ILE A 193 -8.66 7.33 34.02
N SER A 194 -7.43 7.85 34.01
CA SER A 194 -6.81 8.51 35.16
C SER A 194 -7.54 9.79 35.59
N MET A 195 -8.01 10.60 34.63
CA MET A 195 -8.67 11.88 34.91
C MET A 195 -10.15 11.76 35.31
N ASP A 196 -10.96 11.01 34.55
CA ASP A 196 -12.41 10.91 34.82
C ASP A 196 -12.76 9.86 35.89
N GLY A 197 -12.06 8.71 35.89
CA GLY A 197 -12.48 7.54 36.69
C GLY A 197 -12.40 7.75 38.20
N THR A 198 -11.36 8.44 38.68
CA THR A 198 -11.13 8.62 40.13
C THR A 198 -11.93 9.78 40.71
N SER A 199 -12.14 10.85 39.94
CA SER A 199 -12.76 12.10 40.38
C SER A 199 -14.28 11.99 40.49
N ALA A 200 -14.92 11.36 39.50
CA ALA A 200 -16.36 11.12 39.48
C ALA A 200 -16.81 10.14 40.59
N GLU A 201 -16.13 8.99 40.72
CA GLU A 201 -16.53 7.95 41.66
C GLU A 201 -16.30 8.36 43.13
N LEU A 202 -15.22 9.10 43.43
CA LEU A 202 -15.04 9.74 44.74
C LEU A 202 -16.12 10.79 45.06
N THR A 203 -16.63 11.51 44.05
CA THR A 203 -17.71 12.47 44.22
C THR A 203 -19.04 11.75 44.51
N ARG A 204 -19.31 10.65 43.81
CA ARG A 204 -20.44 9.74 44.08
C ARG A 204 -20.40 9.18 45.51
N MET A 205 -19.24 8.71 45.96
CA MET A 205 -19.01 8.23 47.33
C MET A 205 -19.16 9.31 48.40
N ARG A 206 -18.87 10.59 48.08
CA ARG A 206 -19.14 11.73 48.96
C ARG A 206 -20.64 12.03 49.02
N GLU A 207 -21.35 12.06 47.89
CA GLU A 207 -22.81 12.24 47.89
C GLU A 207 -23.53 11.15 48.69
N ILE A 208 -23.18 9.88 48.48
CA ILE A 208 -23.81 8.75 49.20
C ILE A 208 -23.60 8.91 50.71
N ARG A 209 -22.42 9.36 51.14
CA ARG A 209 -22.09 9.63 52.55
C ARG A 209 -22.91 10.77 53.14
N GLU A 210 -23.05 11.90 52.45
CA GLU A 210 -23.86 13.02 52.95
C GLU A 210 -25.37 12.71 52.87
N LYS A 211 -25.83 11.95 51.87
CA LYS A 211 -27.20 11.42 51.81
C LYS A 211 -27.48 10.44 52.96
N ALA A 212 -26.50 9.63 53.37
CA ALA A 212 -26.61 8.77 54.55
C ALA A 212 -26.66 9.55 55.87
N LYS A 213 -25.80 10.58 56.05
CA LYS A 213 -25.91 11.51 57.20
C LYS A 213 -27.25 12.24 57.22
N GLY A 214 -27.72 12.71 56.07
CA GLY A 214 -29.02 13.38 55.92
C GLY A 214 -30.17 12.47 56.37
N ARG A 215 -30.19 11.21 55.91
CA ARG A 215 -31.14 10.20 56.38
C ARG A 215 -31.04 9.94 57.89
N SER A 216 -29.83 9.91 58.45
CA SER A 216 -29.63 9.76 59.90
C SER A 216 -30.16 10.95 60.70
N LYS A 217 -30.05 12.18 60.17
CA LYS A 217 -30.66 13.37 60.80
C LYS A 217 -32.18 13.36 60.68
N VAL A 218 -32.71 13.11 59.49
CA VAL A 218 -34.16 13.01 59.25
C VAL A 218 -34.79 11.91 60.11
N ALA A 219 -34.09 10.79 60.35
CA ALA A 219 -34.54 9.75 61.27
C ALA A 219 -34.51 10.20 62.76
N GLN A 220 -33.54 11.02 63.17
CA GLN A 220 -33.53 11.63 64.51
C GLN A 220 -34.60 12.74 64.67
N GLU A 221 -34.90 13.46 63.60
CA GLU A 221 -35.95 14.49 63.56
C GLU A 221 -37.34 13.85 63.61
N LEU A 222 -37.61 12.80 62.81
CA LEU A 222 -38.86 12.01 62.84
C LEU A 222 -39.09 11.35 64.22
N ALA A 223 -38.08 10.68 64.77
CA ALA A 223 -38.15 10.10 66.11
C ALA A 223 -38.30 11.16 67.23
N GLY A 224 -38.10 12.46 66.91
CA GLY A 224 -38.35 13.59 67.80
C GLY A 224 -39.71 14.28 67.59
N THR A 225 -40.47 13.93 66.54
CA THR A 225 -41.79 14.52 66.24
C THR A 225 -42.98 13.65 66.68
N ASP A 226 -42.92 12.33 66.51
CA ASP A 226 -44.08 11.45 66.81
C ASP A 226 -44.50 11.57 68.30
N SER A 227 -43.51 11.53 69.21
CA SER A 227 -43.71 11.69 70.66
C SER A 227 -44.32 13.03 71.10
N LYS A 228 -44.54 13.99 70.18
CA LYS A 228 -45.26 15.25 70.45
C LYS A 228 -46.62 15.33 69.75
N ALA A 229 -46.76 14.69 68.60
CA ALA A 229 -48.04 14.60 67.90
C ALA A 229 -49.03 13.73 68.70
N GLU A 230 -48.58 12.58 69.21
CA GLU A 230 -49.39 11.69 70.06
C GLU A 230 -49.87 12.40 71.35
N GLU A 231 -49.00 13.21 71.97
CA GLU A 231 -49.32 13.92 73.22
C GLU A 231 -50.39 15.02 73.03
N GLU A 232 -50.48 15.62 71.83
CA GLU A 232 -51.50 16.61 71.47
C GLU A 232 -52.84 15.93 71.07
N GLU A 233 -52.79 14.77 70.41
CA GLU A 233 -53.98 13.98 70.03
C GLU A 233 -54.71 13.36 71.25
N PHE A 234 -53.98 12.91 72.28
CA PHE A 234 -54.62 12.46 73.52
C PHE A 234 -55.28 13.60 74.33
N LEU A 235 -54.82 14.85 74.16
CA LEU A 235 -55.40 16.01 74.85
C LEU A 235 -56.68 16.53 74.17
N THR A 236 -56.78 16.46 72.84
CA THR A 236 -58.01 16.84 72.12
C THR A 236 -59.11 15.79 72.29
N ALA A 237 -58.79 14.51 72.22
CA ALA A 237 -59.74 13.41 72.47
C ALA A 237 -60.40 13.47 73.87
N ALA A 238 -59.74 14.10 74.84
CA ALA A 238 -60.27 14.29 76.19
C ALA A 238 -61.28 15.47 76.32
N GLN A 239 -61.38 16.36 75.31
CA GLN A 239 -62.25 17.56 75.38
C GLN A 239 -63.62 17.39 74.69
N GLU A 240 -63.75 16.47 73.73
CA GLU A 240 -65.00 16.31 72.95
C GLU A 240 -66.07 15.43 73.64
N ALA A 241 -65.74 14.80 74.78
CA ALA A 241 -66.59 13.83 75.48
C ALA A 241 -67.53 14.44 76.57
N SER A 242 -68.15 15.61 76.31
CA SER A 242 -69.05 16.25 77.29
C SER A 242 -70.22 17.02 76.67
N SER A 243 -71.45 16.71 77.13
CA SER A 243 -72.76 17.29 76.76
C SER A 243 -73.17 17.23 75.27
N SER A 244 -74.17 16.46 74.81
CA SER A 244 -75.62 16.42 75.18
C SER A 244 -76.40 17.67 74.75
N GLN A 245 -77.62 17.62 74.18
CA GLN A 245 -78.48 16.53 73.71
C GLN A 245 -79.63 17.15 72.85
N GLU A 246 -80.39 16.31 72.13
CA GLU A 246 -81.82 16.52 71.82
C GLU A 246 -82.28 17.92 71.32
N PHE A 247 -82.16 18.19 70.02
CA PHE A 247 -83.00 19.20 69.34
C PHE A 247 -83.42 18.81 67.92
N ASP A 248 -82.47 18.57 67.01
CA ASP A 248 -82.75 18.38 65.57
C ASP A 248 -83.20 16.96 65.17
N SER A 249 -84.11 16.35 65.93
CA SER A 249 -84.79 15.09 65.58
C SER A 249 -86.03 15.28 64.69
N LEU A 250 -86.28 16.51 64.19
CA LEU A 250 -87.60 16.95 63.71
C LEU A 250 -87.65 17.63 62.32
N ILE A 251 -86.56 17.68 61.57
CA ILE A 251 -86.50 18.39 60.27
C ILE A 251 -86.73 17.45 59.06
N PHE A 252 -85.71 16.74 58.55
CA PHE A 252 -85.82 15.79 57.42
C PHE A 252 -84.78 14.66 57.57
N GLY A 253 -84.92 13.45 57.03
CA GLY A 253 -86.04 12.91 56.24
C GLY A 253 -85.69 11.68 55.39
N ALA A 254 -85.55 10.51 56.05
CA ALA A 254 -85.49 9.14 55.49
C ALA A 254 -84.27 8.67 54.64
N GLN A 255 -83.81 7.45 54.96
CA GLN A 255 -83.21 6.39 54.11
C GLN A 255 -81.86 6.68 53.40
N GLN A 256 -80.75 5.99 53.73
CA GLN A 256 -80.36 4.59 53.35
C GLN A 256 -80.00 4.46 51.85
N THR A 257 -78.88 3.85 51.41
CA THR A 257 -77.78 3.13 52.11
C THR A 257 -76.50 3.05 51.26
N ASP A 258 -75.37 2.82 51.93
CA ASP A 258 -74.17 2.02 51.57
C ASP A 258 -74.23 1.08 50.33
N ALA A 259 -73.15 0.59 49.69
CA ALA A 259 -71.68 0.75 49.63
C ALA A 259 -71.16 -0.40 48.68
N PRO A 260 -69.96 -1.03 48.80
CA PRO A 260 -68.75 -0.61 48.07
C PRO A 260 -67.93 -1.75 47.35
N VAL A 261 -66.82 -1.39 46.68
CA VAL A 261 -65.42 -1.98 46.71
C VAL A 261 -65.19 -3.51 46.55
N GLU A 262 -64.11 -4.10 45.98
CA GLU A 262 -62.99 -3.77 45.03
C GLU A 262 -62.19 -5.09 44.70
N THR A 263 -61.22 -5.03 43.76
CA THR A 263 -59.89 -5.75 43.71
C THR A 263 -59.82 -7.31 43.83
N ASP A 264 -58.70 -8.04 43.67
CA ASP A 264 -57.27 -7.70 43.40
C ASP A 264 -56.50 -8.75 42.54
N THR A 265 -55.17 -8.61 42.43
CA THR A 265 -54.18 -9.41 41.68
C THR A 265 -52.98 -9.86 42.55
N ALA A 266 -52.20 -10.88 42.14
CA ALA A 266 -50.93 -11.27 42.80
C ALA A 266 -49.98 -12.09 41.87
N THR A 267 -48.75 -12.40 42.30
CA THR A 267 -47.61 -12.73 41.40
C THR A 267 -46.61 -13.80 41.95
N THR A 268 -45.76 -14.30 41.03
CA THR A 268 -44.69 -15.33 41.00
C THR A 268 -43.75 -15.58 42.21
N GLU A 269 -43.59 -16.87 42.58
CA GLU A 269 -42.38 -17.73 42.74
C GLU A 269 -40.93 -17.11 42.71
N GLU A 270 -39.83 -17.67 43.29
CA GLU A 270 -39.47 -18.76 44.25
C GLU A 270 -37.92 -18.64 44.58
N LYS A 271 -37.01 -19.52 45.10
CA LYS A 271 -36.82 -20.94 45.56
C LYS A 271 -35.47 -21.06 46.35
N LYS A 272 -35.15 -22.25 46.93
CA LYS A 272 -33.81 -22.86 47.26
C LYS A 272 -33.18 -22.65 48.67
N THR A 273 -32.43 -23.59 49.31
CA THR A 273 -32.19 -25.06 49.12
C THR A 273 -31.51 -25.76 50.36
N ASP A 274 -31.99 -26.97 50.69
CA ASP A 274 -31.28 -28.25 51.07
C ASP A 274 -30.36 -28.50 52.31
N SER A 275 -30.27 -29.82 52.60
CA SER A 275 -29.49 -30.60 53.62
C SER A 275 -29.94 -30.51 55.10
N GLU A 276 -29.93 -31.57 55.93
CA GLU A 276 -29.45 -32.97 55.76
C GLU A 276 -30.21 -33.98 56.69
N LEU A 277 -29.94 -35.30 56.61
CA LEU A 277 -30.62 -36.39 57.35
C LEU A 277 -29.71 -37.09 58.39
N PRO A 278 -30.26 -37.55 59.53
CA PRO A 278 -30.43 -39.01 59.78
C PRO A 278 -31.79 -39.33 60.49
N ILE A 279 -32.21 -40.58 60.77
CA ILE A 279 -31.56 -41.91 60.86
C ILE A 279 -32.33 -42.93 60.02
#